data_AF-A0A6G3S0J7-F1
#
_entry.id   AF-A0A6G3S0J7-F1
#
_cell.length_a   1.000
_cell.length_b   1.000
_cell.length_c   1.000
_cell.angle_alpha   90.00
_cell.angle_beta   90.00
_cell.angle_gamma   90.00
#
_symmetry.space_group_name_H-M   'P 1'
#
loop_
_entity.id
_entity.type
_entity.pdbx_description
1 polymer ?
#
loop_
_entity_poly.entity_id
_entity_poly.type
_entity_poly.pdbx_seq_one_letter_code
_entity_poly.pdbx_strand_id
1 'polypeptide(L)'
;IGTNVERLAELAAPAALWAAACVPGLRRAQAAVLVLALVCSSAWVVKKTADDLVVSTDVPTWAAETHGVVRELKRLGADRTRVEVIPARNHREAARLAPYVNMARGWNRQLDIERGRLFYDGSFSAATYRAWLDHWAVGFVVLPEGKPDGFAQQEAAFVRGSPAYLEPVWRDPHWRVYRVRDAVPLVSAPASVVSSDGARVTVRFRRAGAATLRVAYSPWLKSEGSCLKVRKEGEFTELTAPAPGTYLIGSDWEASPSPGRSGAGCRTR
;
A
#
# COMPACT_ATOMS: atom_id res chain seq x y z
N ILE A 1 -13.73 1.11 10.19
CA ILE A 1 -13.14 -0.21 10.57
C ILE A 1 -13.31 -1.11 9.35
N GLY A 2 -12.27 -1.80 8.88
CA GLY A 2 -12.40 -2.68 7.71
C GLY A 2 -13.40 -3.82 7.97
N THR A 3 -13.95 -4.41 6.91
CA THR A 3 -14.99 -5.47 6.98
C THR A 3 -14.55 -6.72 7.75
N ASN A 4 -13.28 -6.88 8.12
CA ASN A 4 -12.80 -8.01 8.94
C ASN A 4 -13.52 -8.15 10.29
N VAL A 5 -13.87 -7.04 10.96
CA VAL A 5 -14.63 -7.11 12.23
C VAL A 5 -16.11 -7.39 11.96
N GLU A 6 -16.65 -6.82 10.89
CA GLU A 6 -18.04 -7.07 10.44
C GLU A 6 -18.25 -8.54 10.08
N ARG A 7 -17.27 -9.18 9.42
CA ARG A 7 -17.30 -10.59 9.03
C ARG A 7 -17.51 -11.55 10.19
N LEU A 8 -16.97 -11.25 11.37
CA LEU A 8 -17.19 -12.07 12.55
C LEU A 8 -18.67 -12.05 12.96
N ALA A 9 -19.29 -10.87 12.94
CA ALA A 9 -20.72 -10.73 13.22
C ALA A 9 -21.56 -11.37 12.10
N GLU A 10 -21.19 -11.17 10.83
CA GLU A 10 -21.86 -11.77 9.67
C GLU A 10 -21.87 -13.31 9.73
N LEU A 11 -20.76 -13.94 10.16
CA LEU A 11 -20.65 -15.39 10.27
C LEU A 11 -21.33 -15.95 11.53
N ALA A 12 -21.16 -15.30 12.68
CA ALA A 12 -21.61 -15.85 13.96
C ALA A 12 -23.07 -15.50 14.29
N ALA A 13 -23.55 -14.30 13.93
CA ALA A 13 -24.85 -13.82 14.37
C ALA A 13 -26.02 -14.67 13.84
N PRO A 14 -26.09 -15.07 12.56
CA PRO A 14 -27.18 -15.94 12.08
C PRO A 14 -27.21 -17.28 12.82
N ALA A 15 -26.05 -17.92 13.01
CA ALA A 15 -25.97 -19.20 13.71
C ALA A 15 -26.37 -19.08 15.19
N ALA A 16 -25.91 -18.03 15.88
CA ALA A 16 -26.26 -17.78 17.28
C ALA A 16 -27.75 -17.45 17.46
N LEU A 17 -28.32 -16.64 16.58
CA LEU A 17 -29.75 -16.28 16.59
C LEU A 17 -30.63 -17.51 16.31
N TRP A 18 -30.22 -18.37 15.37
CA TRP A 18 -30.87 -19.64 15.11
C TRP A 18 -30.84 -20.55 16.35
N ALA A 19 -29.67 -20.75 16.94
CA ALA A 19 -29.52 -21.57 18.14
C ALA A 19 -30.36 -21.04 19.31
N ALA A 20 -30.38 -19.72 19.51
CA ALA A 20 -31.22 -19.08 20.51
C ALA A 20 -32.72 -19.28 20.24
N ALA A 21 -33.16 -19.19 18.98
CA ALA A 21 -34.57 -19.42 18.60
C ALA A 21 -35.02 -20.87 18.81
N CYS A 22 -34.08 -21.84 18.82
CA CYS A 22 -34.35 -23.25 19.09
C CYS A 22 -34.43 -23.60 20.59
N VAL A 23 -34.18 -22.66 21.51
CA VAL A 23 -34.23 -22.93 22.96
C VAL A 23 -35.68 -23.23 23.38
N PRO A 24 -35.94 -24.37 24.06
CA PRO A 24 -37.27 -24.69 24.56
C PRO A 24 -37.70 -23.72 25.67
N GLY A 25 -38.99 -23.41 25.76
CA GLY A 25 -39.55 -22.56 26.82
C GLY A 25 -39.59 -21.05 26.51
N LEU A 26 -39.25 -20.65 25.29
CA LEU A 26 -39.39 -19.26 24.86
C LEU A 26 -40.86 -18.81 24.78
N ARG A 27 -41.13 -17.59 25.25
CA ARG A 27 -42.42 -16.94 25.01
C ARG A 27 -42.54 -16.58 23.53
N ARG A 28 -43.77 -16.59 22.98
CA ARG A 28 -44.05 -16.27 21.57
C ARG A 28 -43.43 -14.95 21.11
N ALA A 29 -43.49 -13.90 21.93
CA ALA A 29 -42.88 -12.61 21.62
C ALA A 29 -41.35 -12.69 21.52
N GLN A 30 -40.69 -13.47 22.40
CA GLN A 30 -39.24 -13.66 22.37
C GLN A 30 -38.80 -14.44 21.13
N ALA A 31 -39.53 -15.51 20.79
CA ALA A 31 -39.29 -16.27 19.58
C ALA A 31 -39.46 -15.39 18.32
N ALA A 32 -40.51 -14.56 18.27
CA ALA A 32 -40.74 -13.64 17.16
C ALA A 32 -39.60 -12.62 17.00
N VAL A 33 -39.09 -12.05 18.10
CA VAL A 33 -37.94 -11.14 18.08
C VAL A 33 -36.68 -11.84 17.58
N LEU A 34 -36.39 -13.05 18.05
CA LEU A 34 -35.21 -13.82 17.61
C LEU A 34 -35.29 -14.19 16.13
N VAL A 35 -36.46 -14.60 15.64
CA VAL A 35 -36.68 -14.89 14.22
C VAL A 35 -36.53 -13.62 13.38
N LEU A 36 -37.10 -12.50 13.82
CA LEU A 36 -36.94 -11.22 13.12
C LEU A 36 -35.47 -10.80 13.06
N ALA A 37 -34.75 -10.88 14.18
CA ALA A 37 -33.33 -10.59 14.23
C ALA A 37 -32.52 -11.51 13.30
N LEU A 38 -32.85 -12.81 13.27
CA LEU A 38 -32.23 -13.78 12.37
C LEU A 38 -32.45 -13.40 10.90
N VAL A 39 -33.70 -13.06 10.53
CA VAL A 39 -34.05 -12.64 9.17
C VAL A 39 -33.29 -11.37 8.78
N CYS A 40 -33.28 -10.35 9.64
CA CYS A 40 -32.55 -9.11 9.40
C CYS A 40 -31.04 -9.35 9.26
N SER A 41 -30.45 -10.16 10.14
CA SER A 41 -29.04 -10.52 10.11
C SER A 41 -28.69 -11.27 8.82
N SER A 42 -29.47 -12.28 8.45
CA SER A 42 -29.26 -13.07 7.22
C SER A 42 -29.45 -12.21 5.96
N ALA A 43 -30.47 -11.35 5.93
CA ALA A 43 -30.70 -10.43 4.82
C ALA A 43 -29.54 -9.43 4.66
N TRP A 44 -28.96 -8.96 5.77
CA TRP A 44 -27.78 -8.11 5.73
C TRP A 44 -26.57 -8.84 5.14
N VAL A 45 -26.28 -10.07 5.57
CA VAL A 45 -25.19 -10.91 5.02
C VAL A 45 -25.37 -11.17 3.52
N VAL A 46 -26.57 -11.57 3.10
CA VAL A 46 -26.88 -11.82 1.68
C VAL A 46 -26.68 -10.55 0.86
N LYS A 47 -27.20 -9.42 1.32
CA LYS A 47 -27.05 -8.13 0.64
C LYS A 47 -25.57 -7.75 0.49
N LYS A 48 -24.79 -7.83 1.57
CA LYS A 48 -23.35 -7.52 1.55
C LYS A 48 -22.59 -8.43 0.58
N THR A 49 -22.90 -9.71 0.60
CA THR A 49 -22.30 -10.69 -0.33
C THR A 49 -22.64 -10.35 -1.78
N ALA A 50 -23.90 -10.00 -2.07
CA ALA A 50 -24.32 -9.60 -3.42
C ALA A 50 -23.62 -8.31 -3.88
N ASP A 51 -23.57 -7.29 -3.01
CA ASP A 51 -22.88 -6.03 -3.31
C ASP A 51 -21.38 -6.26 -3.63
N ASP A 52 -20.70 -7.11 -2.86
CA ASP A 52 -19.29 -7.44 -3.07
C ASP A 52 -19.06 -8.25 -4.35
N LEU A 53 -19.95 -9.20 -4.68
CA LEU A 53 -19.90 -9.96 -5.92
C LEU A 53 -20.06 -9.03 -7.14
N VAL A 54 -21.04 -8.13 -7.13
CA VAL A 54 -21.26 -7.18 -8.24
C VAL A 54 -20.02 -6.32 -8.49
N VAL A 55 -19.32 -5.88 -7.45
CA VAL A 55 -18.12 -5.04 -7.59
C VAL A 55 -16.88 -5.85 -7.98
N SER A 56 -16.83 -7.14 -7.64
CA SER A 56 -15.60 -7.94 -7.70
C SER A 56 -15.60 -9.01 -8.80
N THR A 57 -16.75 -9.42 -9.36
CA THR A 57 -16.80 -10.49 -10.35
C THR A 57 -16.18 -10.06 -11.69
N ASP A 58 -16.62 -8.93 -12.23
CA ASP A 58 -16.09 -8.46 -13.51
C ASP A 58 -14.72 -7.81 -13.33
N VAL A 59 -13.75 -8.25 -14.13
CA VAL A 59 -12.43 -7.64 -14.18
C VAL A 59 -12.50 -6.49 -15.19
N PRO A 60 -12.42 -5.22 -14.77
CA PRO A 60 -12.46 -4.12 -15.71
C PRO A 60 -11.20 -4.11 -16.59
N THR A 61 -11.32 -3.62 -17.82
CA THR A 61 -10.24 -3.60 -18.82
C THR A 61 -8.97 -2.95 -18.30
N TRP A 62 -9.06 -1.82 -17.58
CA TRP A 62 -7.90 -1.16 -16.98
C TRP A 62 -7.12 -2.07 -16.02
N ALA A 63 -7.79 -3.00 -15.33
CA ALA A 63 -7.18 -3.95 -14.41
C ALA A 63 -6.73 -5.25 -15.09
N ALA A 64 -7.23 -5.54 -16.30
CA ALA A 64 -6.78 -6.66 -17.12
C ALA A 64 -5.55 -6.28 -17.95
N GLU A 65 -5.50 -5.05 -18.45
CA GLU A 65 -4.47 -4.54 -19.35
C GLU A 65 -3.49 -3.60 -18.62
N THR A 66 -2.62 -4.17 -17.79
CA THR A 66 -1.61 -3.39 -17.03
C THR A 66 -0.22 -3.36 -17.68
N HIS A 67 -0.03 -4.09 -18.78
CA HIS A 67 1.28 -4.22 -19.43
C HIS A 67 1.88 -2.88 -19.87
N GLY A 68 1.05 -1.94 -20.34
CA GLY A 68 1.48 -0.60 -20.73
C GLY A 68 2.07 0.18 -19.56
N VAL A 69 1.28 0.33 -18.49
CA VAL A 69 1.69 1.09 -17.30
C VAL A 69 2.88 0.44 -16.57
N VAL A 70 2.93 -0.89 -16.47
CA VAL A 70 4.06 -1.61 -15.85
C VAL A 70 5.36 -1.39 -16.64
N ARG A 71 5.29 -1.49 -17.97
CA ARG A 71 6.46 -1.26 -18.84
C ARG A 71 6.97 0.16 -18.70
N GLU A 72 6.04 1.12 -18.65
CA GLU A 72 6.41 2.52 -18.53
C GLU A 72 7.00 2.85 -17.16
N LEU A 73 6.42 2.38 -16.06
CA LEU A 73 6.96 2.57 -14.72
C LEU A 73 8.38 1.99 -14.60
N LYS A 74 8.63 0.83 -15.22
CA LYS A 74 9.98 0.26 -15.32
C LYS A 74 10.93 1.16 -16.12
N ARG A 75 10.50 1.70 -17.26
CA ARG A 75 11.30 2.63 -18.09
C ARG A 75 11.63 3.92 -17.34
N LEU A 76 10.70 4.41 -16.51
CA LEU A 76 10.84 5.62 -15.72
C LEU A 76 11.67 5.43 -14.43
N GLY A 77 12.05 4.19 -14.09
CA GLY A 77 12.82 3.86 -12.88
C GLY A 77 11.99 3.97 -11.59
N ALA A 78 10.72 3.59 -11.65
CA ALA A 78 9.80 3.64 -10.51
C ALA A 78 10.23 2.75 -9.33
N ASP A 79 11.09 1.75 -9.56
CA ASP A 79 11.70 0.90 -8.54
C ASP A 79 12.67 1.66 -7.61
N ARG A 80 13.04 2.91 -7.92
CA ARG A 80 13.94 3.73 -7.10
C ARG A 80 13.22 4.73 -6.20
N THR A 81 11.90 4.74 -6.25
CA THR A 81 11.05 5.66 -5.50
C THR A 81 9.79 4.93 -5.02
N ARG A 82 8.91 5.64 -4.32
CA ARG A 82 7.60 5.14 -3.98
C ARG A 82 6.57 5.63 -5.01
N VAL A 83 5.58 4.80 -5.29
CA VAL A 83 4.52 5.06 -6.28
C VAL A 83 3.18 5.13 -5.57
N GLU A 84 2.51 6.27 -5.64
CA GLU A 84 1.11 6.37 -5.24
C GLU A 84 0.23 5.90 -6.39
N VAL A 85 -0.57 4.86 -6.18
CA VAL A 85 -1.54 4.40 -7.16
C VAL A 85 -2.92 4.65 -6.58
N ILE A 86 -3.65 5.59 -7.18
CA ILE A 86 -4.91 6.08 -6.64
C ILE A 86 -5.90 4.92 -6.51
N PRO A 87 -6.41 4.63 -5.31
CA PRO A 87 -7.26 3.46 -5.07
C PRO A 87 -8.51 3.44 -5.95
N ALA A 88 -8.71 2.36 -6.69
CA ALA A 88 -9.97 2.10 -7.38
C ALA A 88 -10.95 1.46 -6.39
N ARG A 89 -12.25 1.53 -6.71
CA ARG A 89 -13.33 1.04 -5.85
C ARG A 89 -13.18 -0.42 -5.41
N ASN A 90 -12.54 -1.25 -6.24
CA ASN A 90 -12.33 -2.68 -6.02
C ASN A 90 -10.89 -3.03 -5.62
N HIS A 91 -10.03 -2.02 -5.39
CA HIS A 91 -8.63 -2.16 -5.00
C HIS A 91 -7.76 -3.06 -5.92
N ARG A 92 -8.22 -3.34 -7.15
CA ARG A 92 -7.50 -4.20 -8.09
C ARG A 92 -6.17 -3.58 -8.53
N GLU A 93 -6.03 -2.26 -8.48
CA GLU A 93 -4.79 -1.56 -8.77
C GLU A 93 -3.65 -2.04 -7.87
N ALA A 94 -3.92 -2.26 -6.58
CA ALA A 94 -2.94 -2.75 -5.63
C ALA A 94 -2.53 -4.19 -5.97
N ALA A 95 -3.50 -5.07 -6.24
CA ALA A 95 -3.22 -6.46 -6.61
C ALA A 95 -2.41 -6.59 -7.92
N ARG A 96 -2.61 -5.66 -8.87
CA ARG A 96 -1.93 -5.70 -10.17
C ARG A 96 -0.56 -5.03 -10.19
N LEU A 97 -0.35 -3.99 -9.39
CA LEU A 97 0.89 -3.21 -9.41
C LEU A 97 1.85 -3.50 -8.26
N ALA A 98 1.39 -4.04 -7.14
CA ALA A 98 2.26 -4.36 -6.00
C ALA A 98 3.48 -5.24 -6.34
N PRO A 99 3.42 -6.21 -7.28
CA PRO A 99 4.60 -6.98 -7.68
C PRO A 99 5.68 -6.18 -8.42
N TYR A 100 5.36 -4.98 -8.92
CA TYR A 100 6.22 -4.22 -9.83
C TYR A 100 6.73 -2.90 -9.27
N VAL A 101 6.05 -2.34 -8.27
CA VAL A 101 6.40 -1.05 -7.68
C VAL A 101 6.23 -1.04 -6.17
N ASN A 102 7.04 -0.23 -5.49
CA ASN A 102 6.88 0.06 -4.08
C ASN A 102 5.71 1.05 -3.90
N MET A 103 4.53 0.55 -3.57
CA MET A 103 3.32 1.37 -3.47
C MET A 103 3.27 2.19 -2.18
N ALA A 104 2.76 3.42 -2.24
CA ALA A 104 2.54 4.25 -1.05
C ALA A 104 1.30 3.82 -0.26
N ARG A 105 0.21 3.56 -0.97
CA ARG A 105 -1.00 2.95 -0.44
C ARG A 105 -1.31 1.68 -1.21
N GLY A 106 -2.00 0.76 -0.54
CA GLY A 106 -2.35 -0.53 -1.11
C GLY A 106 -3.68 -1.02 -0.55
N TRP A 107 -3.87 -2.33 -0.50
CA TRP A 107 -5.14 -2.95 -0.10
C TRP A 107 -5.53 -2.67 1.37
N ASN A 108 -4.55 -2.46 2.26
CA ASN A 108 -4.78 -2.41 3.70
C ASN A 108 -5.25 -1.03 4.18
N ARG A 109 -6.58 -0.85 4.24
CA ARG A 109 -7.22 0.39 4.69
C ARG A 109 -6.84 0.82 6.12
N GLN A 110 -6.55 -0.11 7.03
CA GLN A 110 -6.16 0.24 8.41
C GLN A 110 -4.85 1.03 8.44
N LEU A 111 -3.84 0.52 7.72
CA LEU A 111 -2.54 1.19 7.58
C LEU A 111 -2.66 2.47 6.76
N ASP A 112 -3.54 2.48 5.76
CA ASP A 112 -3.81 3.67 4.96
C ASP A 112 -4.43 4.81 5.80
N ILE A 113 -5.39 4.51 6.67
CA ILE A 113 -5.94 5.51 7.61
C ILE A 113 -4.86 6.04 8.54
N GLU A 114 -3.96 5.19 9.04
CA GLU A 114 -2.91 5.62 9.97
C GLU A 114 -1.90 6.56 9.29
N ARG A 115 -1.48 6.24 8.06
CA ARG A 115 -0.41 6.94 7.33
C ARG A 115 -0.90 7.99 6.33
N GLY A 116 -2.18 7.99 6.03
CA GLY A 116 -2.85 8.80 5.01
C GLY A 116 -4.10 9.50 5.55
N ARG A 117 -4.12 9.90 6.82
CA ARG A 117 -5.30 10.54 7.48
C ARG A 117 -5.97 11.63 6.66
N LEU A 118 -5.18 12.41 5.89
CA LEU A 118 -5.68 13.49 5.04
C LEU A 118 -6.74 13.07 4.02
N PHE A 119 -6.76 11.80 3.59
CA PHE A 119 -7.75 11.25 2.67
C PHE A 119 -9.07 10.89 3.36
N TYR A 120 -9.10 10.87 4.70
CA TYR A 120 -10.19 10.34 5.50
C TYR A 120 -10.84 11.38 6.43
N ASP A 121 -10.08 12.36 6.92
CA ASP A 121 -10.54 13.31 7.94
C ASP A 121 -11.02 14.67 7.39
N GLY A 122 -11.03 14.82 6.07
CA GLY A 122 -11.45 16.05 5.39
C GLY A 122 -10.37 17.13 5.29
N SER A 123 -9.13 16.85 5.68
CA SER A 123 -8.00 17.79 5.57
C SER A 123 -7.28 17.78 4.20
N PHE A 124 -7.83 17.11 3.19
CA PHE A 124 -7.26 17.07 1.84
C PHE A 124 -7.22 18.45 1.21
N SER A 125 -6.03 18.85 0.74
CA SER A 125 -5.77 20.07 -0.01
C SER A 125 -4.54 19.86 -0.89
N ALA A 126 -4.29 20.78 -1.85
CA ALA A 126 -3.08 20.73 -2.66
C ALA A 126 -1.80 20.75 -1.82
N ALA A 127 -1.78 21.48 -0.70
CA ALA A 127 -0.62 21.61 0.18
C ALA A 127 -0.42 20.36 1.05
N THR A 128 -1.49 19.85 1.68
CA THR A 128 -1.42 18.65 2.51
C THR A 128 -1.10 17.40 1.68
N TYR A 129 -1.62 17.32 0.45
CA TYR A 129 -1.26 16.25 -0.49
C TYR A 129 0.22 16.33 -0.88
N ARG A 130 0.74 17.51 -1.25
CA ARG A 130 2.17 17.69 -1.54
C ARG A 130 3.06 17.28 -0.37
N ALA A 131 2.73 17.75 0.83
CA ALA A 131 3.46 17.41 2.05
C ALA A 131 3.46 15.89 2.31
N TRP A 132 2.34 15.22 2.05
CA TRP A 132 2.25 13.76 2.18
C TRP A 132 3.10 13.02 1.14
N LEU A 133 3.09 13.46 -0.12
CA LEU A 133 3.96 12.91 -1.15
C LEU A 133 5.44 13.03 -0.77
N ASP A 134 5.85 14.19 -0.23
CA ASP A 134 7.22 14.44 0.21
C ASP A 134 7.60 13.59 1.45
N HIS A 135 6.70 13.51 2.43
CA HIS A 135 6.89 12.74 3.66
C HIS A 135 7.14 11.26 3.35
N TRP A 136 6.32 10.69 2.46
CA TRP A 136 6.43 9.29 2.06
C TRP A 136 7.36 9.05 0.86
N ALA A 137 8.10 10.07 0.37
CA ALA A 137 9.02 9.94 -0.75
C ALA A 137 8.39 9.40 -2.04
N VAL A 138 7.18 9.85 -2.34
CA VAL A 138 6.45 9.48 -3.55
C VAL A 138 7.01 10.24 -4.75
N GLY A 139 7.55 9.51 -5.72
CA GLY A 139 8.09 10.08 -6.95
C GLY A 139 7.14 9.99 -8.15
N PHE A 140 6.16 9.08 -8.09
CA PHE A 140 5.15 8.94 -9.13
C PHE A 140 3.75 8.80 -8.54
N VAL A 141 2.77 9.39 -9.22
CA VAL A 141 1.35 9.21 -8.98
C VAL A 141 0.72 8.55 -10.21
N VAL A 142 -0.03 7.48 -10.01
CA VAL A 142 -0.65 6.68 -11.06
C VAL A 142 -2.16 6.68 -10.86
N LEU A 143 -2.89 7.10 -11.89
CA LEU A 143 -4.34 7.18 -11.87
C LEU A 143 -4.93 6.14 -12.83
N PRO A 144 -5.70 5.15 -12.36
CA PRO A 144 -6.53 4.31 -13.22
C PRO A 144 -7.74 5.08 -13.76
N GLU A 145 -8.22 4.72 -14.94
CA GLU A 145 -9.47 5.25 -15.53
C GLU A 145 -10.73 4.68 -14.83
N GLY A 146 -10.59 3.66 -13.97
CA GLY A 146 -11.67 3.09 -13.18
C GLY A 146 -12.31 4.05 -12.17
N LYS A 147 -13.49 3.66 -11.65
CA LYS A 147 -14.15 4.40 -10.56
C LYS A 147 -13.25 4.39 -9.31
N PRO A 148 -12.87 5.56 -8.76
CA PRO A 148 -12.06 5.62 -7.54
C PRO A 148 -12.84 5.08 -6.32
N ASP A 149 -12.11 4.61 -5.32
CA ASP A 149 -12.66 4.37 -3.99
C ASP A 149 -13.28 5.66 -3.43
N GLY A 150 -14.25 5.54 -2.52
CA GLY A 150 -14.94 6.67 -1.91
C GLY A 150 -13.98 7.71 -1.31
N PHE A 151 -12.94 7.25 -0.60
CA PHE A 151 -11.95 8.13 0.04
C PHE A 151 -10.88 8.64 -0.94
N ALA A 152 -10.83 8.10 -2.16
CA ALA A 152 -9.92 8.53 -3.21
C ALA A 152 -10.60 9.48 -4.24
N GLN A 153 -11.90 9.78 -4.12
CA GLN A 153 -12.62 10.59 -5.11
C GLN A 153 -12.05 12.01 -5.26
N GLN A 154 -11.81 12.68 -4.13
CA GLN A 154 -11.28 14.04 -4.10
C GLN A 154 -9.87 14.09 -4.68
N GLU A 155 -9.02 13.13 -4.32
CA GLU A 155 -7.68 13.01 -4.86
C GLU A 155 -7.69 12.70 -6.36
N ALA A 156 -8.50 11.72 -6.81
CA ALA A 156 -8.61 11.38 -8.22
C ALA A 156 -9.03 12.59 -9.06
N ALA A 157 -10.00 13.37 -8.58
CA ALA A 157 -10.42 14.61 -9.23
C ALA A 157 -9.28 15.65 -9.27
N PHE A 158 -8.58 15.82 -8.15
CA PHE A 158 -7.46 16.75 -8.05
C PHE A 158 -6.30 16.37 -9.00
N VAL A 159 -5.91 15.10 -9.03
CA VAL A 159 -4.82 14.59 -9.89
C VAL A 159 -5.20 14.65 -11.37
N ARG A 160 -6.46 14.39 -11.74
CA ARG A 160 -6.95 14.62 -13.12
C ARG A 160 -6.78 16.08 -13.54
N GLY A 161 -6.96 17.02 -12.62
CA GLY A 161 -6.72 18.44 -12.81
C GLY A 161 -5.27 18.82 -13.09
N SER A 162 -4.31 17.89 -12.96
CA SER A 162 -2.88 18.07 -13.24
C SER A 162 -2.29 19.28 -12.50
N PRO A 163 -2.24 19.24 -11.15
CA PRO A 163 -1.71 20.34 -10.35
C PRO A 163 -0.24 20.60 -10.68
N ALA A 164 0.26 21.81 -10.41
CA ALA A 164 1.56 22.28 -10.88
C ALA A 164 2.76 21.39 -10.53
N TYR A 165 2.71 20.65 -9.41
CA TYR A 165 3.78 19.73 -8.99
C TYR A 165 3.63 18.30 -9.53
N LEU A 166 2.57 17.98 -10.29
CA LEU A 166 2.38 16.70 -10.97
C LEU A 166 2.57 16.90 -12.47
N GLU A 167 3.70 16.44 -12.97
CA GLU A 167 4.03 16.47 -14.39
C GLU A 167 3.47 15.22 -15.08
N PRO A 168 2.54 15.32 -16.05
CA PRO A 168 2.07 14.16 -16.80
C PRO A 168 3.20 13.66 -17.71
N VAL A 169 3.66 12.44 -17.49
CA VAL A 169 4.79 11.84 -18.22
C VAL A 169 4.37 10.73 -19.17
N TRP A 170 3.21 10.09 -18.92
CA TRP A 170 2.69 9.05 -19.78
C TRP A 170 1.20 8.83 -19.56
N ARG A 171 0.50 8.37 -20.60
CA ARG A 171 -0.89 7.92 -20.52
C ARG A 171 -1.19 6.88 -21.59
N ASP A 172 -2.17 6.04 -21.32
CA ASP A 172 -2.86 5.20 -22.29
C ASP A 172 -4.39 5.30 -22.04
N PRO A 173 -5.23 4.50 -22.71
CA PRO A 173 -6.68 4.51 -22.46
C PRO A 173 -7.11 4.10 -21.05
N HIS A 174 -6.23 3.56 -20.22
CA HIS A 174 -6.54 2.93 -18.94
C HIS A 174 -5.83 3.57 -17.74
N TRP A 175 -4.70 4.22 -17.97
CA TRP A 175 -3.79 4.67 -16.93
C TRP A 175 -3.16 6.01 -17.30
N ARG A 176 -2.92 6.84 -16.28
CA ARG A 176 -2.15 8.07 -16.39
C ARG A 176 -1.04 8.05 -15.34
N VAL A 177 0.17 8.40 -15.74
CA VAL A 177 1.35 8.45 -14.87
C VAL A 177 1.83 9.89 -14.80
N TYR A 178 1.96 10.37 -13.56
CA TYR A 178 2.47 11.68 -13.22
C TYR A 178 3.77 11.54 -12.44
N ARG A 179 4.77 12.35 -12.79
CA ARG A 179 5.99 12.51 -12.00
C ARG A 179 5.78 13.65 -11.00
N VAL A 180 6.14 13.40 -9.75
CA VAL A 180 6.16 14.45 -8.72
C VAL A 180 7.41 15.31 -8.96
N ARG A 181 7.22 16.60 -9.22
CA ARG A 181 8.32 17.55 -9.40
C ARG A 181 9.08 17.72 -8.09
N ASP A 182 10.40 17.72 -8.15
CA ASP A 182 11.27 17.86 -6.97
C ASP A 182 10.90 16.88 -5.85
N ALA A 183 10.63 15.63 -6.22
CA ALA A 183 10.28 14.58 -5.26
C ALA A 183 11.41 14.36 -4.24
N VAL A 184 11.04 14.30 -2.97
CA VAL A 184 11.97 13.91 -1.91
C VAL A 184 12.44 12.46 -2.16
N PRO A 185 13.76 12.19 -2.14
CA PRO A 185 14.27 10.87 -2.46
C PRO A 185 13.94 9.85 -1.37
N LEU A 186 13.73 8.59 -1.79
CA LEU A 186 13.42 7.47 -0.90
C LEU A 186 14.53 7.22 0.13
N VAL A 187 15.79 7.52 -0.21
CA VAL A 187 16.91 7.57 0.74
C VAL A 187 17.65 8.90 0.62
N SER A 188 18.02 9.51 1.75
CA SER A 188 18.79 10.76 1.74
C SER A 188 20.27 10.53 1.36
N ALA A 189 20.95 11.60 0.96
CA ALA A 189 22.40 11.57 0.78
C ALA A 189 23.10 11.21 2.10
N PRO A 190 24.25 10.48 2.07
CA PRO A 190 25.08 10.16 0.90
C PRO A 190 24.70 8.86 0.18
N ALA A 191 23.53 8.28 0.49
CA ALA A 191 23.03 7.09 -0.17
C ALA A 191 22.17 7.41 -1.39
N SER A 192 21.94 6.40 -2.23
CA SER A 192 21.02 6.43 -3.36
C SER A 192 20.36 5.07 -3.53
N VAL A 193 19.09 5.03 -3.94
CA VAL A 193 18.40 3.76 -4.22
C VAL A 193 18.88 3.21 -5.56
N VAL A 194 19.27 1.94 -5.57
CA VAL A 194 19.62 1.19 -6.78
C VAL A 194 18.35 0.55 -7.35
N SER A 195 17.59 -0.13 -6.48
CA SER A 195 16.33 -0.80 -6.77
C SER A 195 15.54 -1.02 -5.48
N SER A 196 14.23 -1.20 -5.59
CA SER A 196 13.37 -1.65 -4.50
C SER A 196 12.21 -2.49 -5.04
N ASP A 197 11.80 -3.47 -4.26
CA ASP A 197 10.62 -4.29 -4.48
C ASP A 197 9.77 -4.36 -3.20
N GLY A 198 8.76 -5.23 -3.17
CA GLY A 198 7.86 -5.38 -2.03
C GLY A 198 8.50 -5.89 -0.73
N ALA A 199 9.71 -6.45 -0.79
CA ALA A 199 10.39 -7.06 0.35
C ALA A 199 11.78 -6.46 0.63
N ARG A 200 12.43 -5.90 -0.40
CA ARG A 200 13.85 -5.55 -0.37
C ARG A 200 14.11 -4.15 -0.95
N VAL A 201 15.07 -3.45 -0.35
CA VAL A 201 15.61 -2.19 -0.86
C VAL A 201 17.12 -2.31 -0.98
N THR A 202 17.64 -2.07 -2.18
CA THR A 202 19.09 -2.01 -2.44
C THR A 202 19.52 -0.56 -2.49
N VAL A 203 20.43 -0.17 -1.60
CA VAL A 203 20.98 1.19 -1.54
C VAL A 203 22.47 1.17 -1.85
N ARG A 204 22.97 2.26 -2.43
CA ARG A 204 24.40 2.49 -2.65
C ARG A 204 24.86 3.73 -1.93
N PHE A 205 25.82 3.57 -1.05
CA PHE A 205 26.54 4.64 -0.37
C PHE A 205 27.79 5.02 -1.18
N ARG A 206 27.95 6.31 -1.49
CA ARG A 206 29.14 6.83 -2.17
C ARG A 206 30.34 7.03 -1.24
N ARG A 207 30.09 7.13 0.07
CA ARG A 207 31.06 7.28 1.15
C ARG A 207 30.44 6.76 2.45
N ALA A 208 31.26 6.53 3.46
CA ALA A 208 30.78 6.26 4.81
C ALA A 208 29.88 7.39 5.32
N GLY A 209 28.88 7.05 6.13
CA GLY A 209 27.96 8.01 6.73
C GLY A 209 26.58 7.43 7.06
N ALA A 210 25.72 8.29 7.58
CA ALA A 210 24.32 7.99 7.86
C ALA A 210 23.41 8.54 6.75
N ALA A 211 22.31 7.84 6.48
CA ALA A 211 21.25 8.25 5.57
C ALA A 211 19.88 7.77 6.08
N THR A 212 18.84 8.56 5.89
CA THR A 212 17.46 8.23 6.24
C THR A 212 16.81 7.54 5.05
N LEU A 213 16.40 6.29 5.23
CA LEU A 213 15.53 5.54 4.33
C LEU A 213 14.07 5.77 4.75
N ARG A 214 13.27 6.38 3.87
CA ARG A 214 11.84 6.67 4.08
C ARG A 214 10.96 5.43 3.93
N VAL A 215 11.38 4.34 4.55
CA VAL A 215 10.60 3.13 4.80
C VAL A 215 10.31 3.10 6.29
N ALA A 216 9.04 2.86 6.64
CA ALA A 216 8.62 2.80 8.02
C ALA A 216 9.45 1.77 8.78
N TYR A 217 10.02 2.18 9.92
CA TYR A 217 10.88 1.32 10.71
C TYR A 217 10.12 0.08 11.20
N SER A 218 10.82 -1.04 11.19
CA SER A 218 10.34 -2.31 11.72
C SER A 218 11.51 -3.02 12.40
N PRO A 219 11.30 -3.66 13.57
CA PRO A 219 12.34 -4.47 14.22
C PRO A 219 12.84 -5.65 13.36
N TRP A 220 12.11 -6.00 12.31
CA TRP A 220 12.44 -7.09 11.39
C TRP A 220 13.25 -6.62 10.17
N LEU A 221 13.42 -5.31 9.97
CA LEU A 221 14.30 -4.77 8.92
C LEU A 221 15.75 -4.97 9.30
N LYS A 222 16.49 -5.69 8.45
CA LYS A 222 17.90 -6.00 8.62
C LYS A 222 18.66 -5.79 7.32
N SER A 223 19.99 -5.76 7.43
CA SER A 223 20.86 -5.83 6.27
C SER A 223 21.51 -7.20 6.19
N GLU A 224 21.34 -7.89 5.06
CA GLU A 224 21.86 -9.23 4.85
C GLU A 224 23.39 -9.22 4.72
N GLY A 225 24.10 -9.93 5.60
CA GLY A 225 25.54 -10.18 5.51
C GLY A 225 26.44 -8.94 5.48
N SER A 226 25.92 -7.77 5.88
CA SER A 226 26.60 -6.48 5.73
C SER A 226 26.84 -5.78 7.06
N CYS A 227 27.80 -4.86 7.10
CA CYS A 227 28.07 -4.01 8.27
C CYS A 227 27.17 -2.76 8.34
N LEU A 228 26.10 -2.70 7.54
CA LEU A 228 25.13 -1.61 7.59
C LEU A 228 24.31 -1.69 8.87
N LYS A 229 24.37 -0.65 9.70
CA LYS A 229 23.52 -0.54 10.88
C LYS A 229 22.16 0.03 10.47
N VAL A 230 21.10 -0.63 10.92
CA VAL A 230 19.70 -0.24 10.70
C VAL A 230 19.12 0.19 12.06
N ARG A 231 18.61 1.41 12.16
CA ARG A 231 18.04 1.97 13.39
C ARG A 231 16.73 2.68 13.12
N LYS A 232 15.96 2.92 14.18
CA LYS A 232 14.75 3.76 14.13
C LYS A 232 15.13 5.23 14.20
N GLU A 233 14.59 6.04 13.30
CA GLU A 233 14.65 7.51 13.31
C GLU A 233 13.23 8.06 13.11
N GLY A 234 12.59 8.50 14.20
CA GLY A 234 11.17 8.85 14.17
C GLY A 234 10.31 7.66 13.73
N GLU A 235 9.59 7.80 12.62
CA GLU A 235 8.85 6.69 11.99
C GLU A 235 9.66 5.95 10.91
N PHE A 236 10.79 6.50 10.47
CA PHE A 236 11.60 5.99 9.37
C PHE A 236 12.84 5.23 9.85
N THR A 237 13.60 4.73 8.88
CA THR A 237 14.76 3.88 9.11
C THR A 237 16.05 4.65 8.85
N GLU A 238 16.92 4.78 9.84
CA GLU A 238 18.28 5.29 9.66
C GLU A 238 19.20 4.14 9.25
N LEU A 239 20.02 4.40 8.24
CA LEU A 239 21.05 3.52 7.72
C LEU A 239 22.43 4.13 7.97
N THR A 240 23.32 3.43 8.66
CA THR A 240 24.72 3.87 8.84
C THR A 240 25.68 2.88 8.18
N ALA A 241 26.36 3.33 7.12
CA ALA A 241 27.35 2.56 6.40
C ALA A 241 28.78 2.96 6.83
N PRO A 242 29.65 1.99 7.17
CA PRO A 242 31.03 2.27 7.55
C PRO A 242 31.95 2.59 6.35
N ALA A 243 31.52 2.29 5.12
CA ALA A 243 32.30 2.42 3.91
C ALA A 243 31.38 2.70 2.69
N PRO A 244 31.94 3.18 1.56
CA PRO A 244 31.21 3.15 0.30
C PRO A 244 30.89 1.71 -0.11
N GLY A 245 29.73 1.49 -0.72
CA GLY A 245 29.30 0.15 -1.13
C GLY A 245 27.81 0.06 -1.45
N THR A 246 27.41 -1.11 -1.94
CA THR A 246 26.00 -1.47 -2.14
C THR A 246 25.55 -2.37 -1.01
N TYR A 247 24.41 -2.05 -0.42
CA TYR A 247 23.83 -2.74 0.72
C TYR A 247 22.39 -3.13 0.43
N LEU A 248 22.02 -4.35 0.82
CA LEU A 248 20.66 -4.86 0.74
C LEU A 248 19.99 -4.73 2.11
N ILE A 249 18.76 -4.20 2.12
CA ILE A 249 17.89 -4.13 3.29
C ILE A 249 16.65 -4.94 2.99
N GLY A 250 16.23 -5.79 3.92
CA GLY A 250 15.02 -6.61 3.79
C GLY A 250 14.56 -7.14 5.13
N SER A 251 13.60 -8.06 5.11
CA SER A 251 13.24 -8.88 6.27
C SER A 251 13.54 -10.34 5.96
N ASP A 252 14.16 -11.06 6.90
CA ASP A 252 14.61 -12.46 6.75
C ASP A 252 13.48 -13.50 6.48
N TRP A 253 12.25 -13.07 6.18
CA TRP A 253 11.09 -13.93 5.95
C TRP A 253 11.10 -14.61 4.56
N GLU A 254 11.86 -14.10 3.60
CA GLU A 254 12.15 -14.82 2.35
C GLU A 254 13.54 -15.46 2.44
N ALA A 255 13.59 -16.76 2.72
CA ALA A 255 14.78 -17.54 2.40
C ALA A 255 14.88 -17.66 0.86
N SER A 256 15.69 -16.83 0.23
CA SER A 256 16.08 -17.06 -1.17
C SER A 256 17.26 -18.02 -1.23
N PRO A 257 17.33 -18.93 -2.24
CA PRO A 257 18.48 -19.80 -2.44
C PRO A 257 19.68 -18.94 -2.83
N SER A 258 20.75 -19.05 -2.06
CA SER A 258 22.00 -18.32 -2.27
C SER A 258 22.54 -18.51 -3.70
N PRO A 259 22.71 -17.45 -4.51
CA PRO A 259 23.67 -17.47 -5.59
C PRO A 259 25.04 -17.18 -4.97
N GLY A 260 25.98 -18.10 -5.15
CA GLY A 260 27.32 -17.98 -4.60
C GLY A 260 28.05 -16.69 -5.01
N ARG A 261 28.88 -16.21 -4.07
CA ARG A 261 30.04 -15.32 -4.23
C ARG A 261 29.77 -13.89 -4.75
N SER A 262 29.75 -12.95 -3.80
CA SER A 262 30.97 -12.16 -3.46
C SER A 262 30.64 -11.24 -2.28
N GLY A 263 30.64 -11.78 -1.07
CA GLY A 263 30.68 -10.98 0.13
C GLY A 263 32.03 -10.27 0.19
N ALA A 264 32.12 -9.06 -0.33
CA ALA A 264 33.10 -8.10 0.16
C ALA A 264 32.67 -7.76 1.60
N GLY A 265 32.97 -8.68 2.53
CA GLY A 265 32.87 -8.40 3.96
C GLY A 265 33.61 -7.10 4.21
N CYS A 266 32.95 -6.13 4.83
CA CYS A 266 33.57 -4.85 5.14
C CYS A 266 34.79 -5.14 6.01
N ARG A 267 35.98 -5.17 5.41
CA ARG A 267 37.23 -5.18 6.16
C ARG A 267 37.39 -3.78 6.70
N THR A 268 37.14 -3.62 8.00
CA THR A 268 37.66 -2.51 8.78
C THR A 268 39.19 -2.58 8.68
N ARG A 269 39.79 -1.63 7.96
CA ARG A 269 41.22 -1.31 8.13
C ARG A 269 41.34 -0.26 9.22
#